data_AF-A0A4R5AHC8-F1
#
_entry.id   AF-A0A4R5AHC8-F1
#
_cell.length_a   1.000
_cell.length_b   1.000
_cell.length_c   1.000
_cell.angle_alpha   90.00
_cell.angle_beta   90.00
_cell.angle_gamma   90.00
#
_symmetry.space_group_name_H-M   'P 1'
#
loop_
_entity.id
_entity.type
_entity.pdbx_description
1 polymer ?
#
loop_
_entity_poly.entity_id
_entity_poly.type
_entity_poly.pdbx_seq_one_letter_code
_entity_poly.pdbx_strand_id
1 'polypeptide(L)'
;MGEDRHRRRHRPPARPGRDPGWIGCAGIVCPAVRRTRVPTKRITVSTIRRIVIASLAAASAVALTACDSEQIGAAVVIDGDRFTVEDLQNEVARAERLEGFDVEAAGGMPAFQRTVLTRHIQHEIFVRLAEDEDLEVSEAEIDDAIDEISAQAPGGDLSTALAQAGYTEKAFRAGVADQLIAQSYSEETGADTAALTEVLADLGDELGVEVNPRYGTWGEDLSVSADTGSISEPAS
;
A
#
# COMPACT_ATOMS: atom_id res chain seq x y z
N MET A 1 17.44 -50.84 23.61
CA MET A 1 18.71 -50.25 23.13
C MET A 1 18.33 -48.96 22.43
N GLY A 2 18.54 -47.78 23.03
CA GLY A 2 19.86 -47.12 23.11
C GLY A 2 20.17 -46.58 21.71
N GLU A 3 20.24 -45.28 21.43
CA GLU A 3 21.05 -44.32 22.17
C GLU A 3 20.61 -42.88 21.83
N ASP A 4 20.32 -42.14 22.89
CA ASP A 4 20.36 -40.70 23.02
C ASP A 4 21.77 -40.19 22.67
N ARG A 5 21.95 -39.09 21.91
CA ARG A 5 23.02 -38.10 22.18
C ARG A 5 23.07 -36.89 21.24
N HIS A 6 23.00 -35.74 21.91
CA HIS A 6 23.79 -34.52 21.70
C HIS A 6 23.32 -33.47 20.68
N ARG A 7 22.39 -32.64 21.17
CA ARG A 7 22.40 -31.19 20.92
C ARG A 7 23.78 -30.59 21.25
N ARG A 8 24.52 -30.11 20.25
CA ARG A 8 25.64 -29.18 20.47
C ARG A 8 25.14 -27.74 20.32
N ARG A 9 24.95 -27.09 21.46
CA ARG A 9 24.77 -25.63 21.53
C ARG A 9 26.10 -24.96 21.20
N HIS A 10 26.18 -24.27 20.07
CA HIS A 10 27.31 -23.40 19.77
C HIS A 10 27.24 -22.16 20.66
N ARG A 11 28.32 -21.94 21.42
CA ARG A 11 28.55 -20.80 22.30
C ARG A 11 29.37 -19.77 21.50
N PRO A 12 28.94 -18.50 21.38
CA PRO A 12 29.75 -17.49 20.71
C PRO A 12 30.95 -17.09 21.59
N PRO A 13 32.12 -16.78 21.00
CA PRO A 13 33.27 -16.28 21.75
C PRO A 13 33.07 -14.84 22.23
N ALA A 14 33.59 -14.56 23.41
CA ALA A 14 33.59 -13.24 24.04
C ALA A 14 34.80 -12.38 23.57
N ARG A 15 34.53 -11.07 23.56
CA ARG A 15 35.32 -9.84 23.35
C ARG A 15 36.85 -9.85 23.59
N PRO A 16 37.54 -8.87 22.99
CA PRO A 16 38.23 -7.84 23.78
C PRO A 16 37.80 -6.43 23.31
N GLY A 17 37.52 -5.43 24.15
CA GLY A 17 38.37 -4.93 25.21
C GLY A 17 39.46 -4.03 24.62
N ARG A 18 39.14 -2.78 24.28
CA ARG A 18 40.15 -1.77 23.91
C ARG A 18 39.90 -0.46 24.65
N ASP A 19 40.92 -0.13 25.44
CA ASP A 19 41.06 0.97 26.37
C ASP A 19 41.22 2.36 25.70
N PRO A 20 41.16 3.45 26.50
CA PRO A 20 41.00 4.82 26.05
C PRO A 20 42.34 5.58 25.91
N GLY A 21 42.43 6.50 24.96
CA GLY A 21 43.57 7.42 24.79
C GLY A 21 43.15 8.65 23.98
N TRP A 22 42.87 9.78 24.64
CA TRP A 22 43.80 10.91 24.84
C TRP A 22 44.07 11.76 23.58
N ILE A 23 43.31 12.85 23.45
CA ILE A 23 43.73 14.15 22.89
C ILE A 23 43.00 15.17 23.79
N GLY A 24 43.62 16.02 24.61
CA GLY A 24 44.85 16.76 24.39
C GLY A 24 44.52 18.19 23.91
N CYS A 25 43.73 18.96 24.67
CA CYS A 25 43.59 20.40 24.45
C CYS A 25 44.17 21.16 25.65
N ALA A 26 45.23 21.90 25.32
CA ALA A 26 46.04 22.70 26.20
C ALA A 26 45.30 23.94 26.72
N GLY A 27 45.47 24.16 28.03
CA GLY A 27 45.75 25.43 28.69
C GLY A 27 45.25 26.73 28.09
N ILE A 28 44.22 27.31 28.72
CA ILE A 28 44.19 28.74 29.02
C ILE A 28 43.80 28.87 30.50
N VAL A 29 44.67 29.53 31.26
CA VAL A 29 44.57 29.74 32.70
C VAL A 29 44.19 31.19 32.98
N CYS A 30 43.34 31.35 34.01
CA CYS A 30 43.09 32.53 34.87
C CYS A 30 42.06 33.59 34.41
N PRO A 31 41.41 34.33 35.34
CA PRO A 31 41.45 34.23 36.82
C PRO A 31 40.06 34.16 37.51
N ALA A 32 40.08 33.71 38.76
CA ALA A 32 38.97 33.72 39.69
C ALA A 32 38.63 35.15 40.16
N VAL A 33 37.38 35.59 39.93
CA VAL A 33 36.81 36.81 40.52
C VAL A 33 35.80 36.43 41.60
N ARG A 34 35.95 37.08 42.74
CA ARG A 34 35.22 36.83 43.99
C ARG A 34 33.75 37.23 43.92
N ARG A 35 32.94 36.46 44.65
CA ARG A 35 31.53 36.68 44.95
C ARG A 35 31.27 38.00 45.68
N THR A 36 30.20 38.68 45.31
CA THR A 36 29.40 39.52 46.20
C THR A 36 27.93 39.15 46.06
N ARG A 37 27.33 38.63 47.12
CA ARG A 37 25.88 38.41 47.26
C ARG A 37 25.21 39.73 47.65
N VAL A 38 24.11 40.08 46.99
CA VAL A 38 23.10 41.04 47.49
C VAL A 38 21.72 40.63 46.93
N PRO A 39 20.57 41.07 47.47
CA PRO A 39 19.63 40.22 48.17
C PRO A 39 18.32 39.98 47.41
N THR A 40 17.56 39.03 47.93
CA THR A 40 16.23 38.57 47.53
C THR A 40 15.18 39.67 47.32
N LYS A 41 14.38 39.52 46.26
CA LYS A 41 12.96 39.90 46.28
C LYS A 41 12.13 38.77 45.65
N ARG A 42 11.46 38.00 46.52
CA ARG A 42 10.39 37.07 46.12
C ARG A 42 9.23 37.93 45.62
N ILE A 43 8.78 37.71 44.39
CA ILE A 43 7.48 38.20 43.93
C ILE A 43 6.60 36.99 43.76
N THR A 44 5.61 36.95 44.64
CA THR A 44 4.59 35.93 44.84
C THR A 44 3.68 35.78 43.63
N VAL A 45 3.43 34.53 43.23
CA VAL A 45 2.35 34.13 42.33
C VAL A 45 1.02 34.50 43.00
N SER A 46 0.24 35.39 42.38
CA SER A 46 -1.08 35.80 42.86
C SER A 46 -2.17 35.32 41.88
N THR A 47 -2.68 34.16 42.24
CA THR A 47 -4.04 33.64 42.11
C THR A 47 -5.14 34.66 41.75
N ILE A 48 -5.80 34.40 40.61
CA ILE A 48 -7.25 34.48 40.34
C ILE A 48 -7.99 35.80 40.64
N ARG A 49 -8.48 36.45 39.58
CA ARG A 49 -9.85 37.01 39.58
C ARG A 49 -10.51 36.84 38.21
N ARG A 50 -11.64 36.15 38.24
CA ARG A 50 -12.52 35.72 37.14
C ARG A 50 -13.46 36.84 36.68
N ILE A 51 -13.77 36.85 35.36
CA ILE A 51 -15.10 37.00 34.71
C ILE A 51 -15.74 38.42 34.77
N VAL A 52 -16.39 39.04 33.75
CA VAL A 52 -16.78 38.81 32.34
C VAL A 52 -17.31 40.16 31.80
N ILE A 53 -17.25 40.44 30.48
CA ILE A 53 -18.40 40.90 29.65
C ILE A 53 -18.00 40.86 28.15
N ALA A 54 -18.91 40.25 27.40
CA ALA A 54 -19.01 39.99 25.97
C ALA A 54 -18.58 41.10 24.99
N SER A 55 -17.94 40.65 23.91
CA SER A 55 -18.05 41.27 22.58
C SER A 55 -18.23 40.18 21.54
N LEU A 56 -19.50 39.99 21.17
CA LEU A 56 -19.99 39.17 20.06
C LEU A 56 -19.68 39.94 18.75
N ALA A 57 -18.78 39.39 17.94
CA ALA A 57 -18.69 39.72 16.52
C ALA A 57 -18.29 38.45 15.76
N ALA A 58 -19.28 37.85 15.13
CA ALA A 58 -19.13 36.75 14.18
C ALA A 58 -18.43 37.27 12.91
N ALA A 59 -17.42 36.56 12.43
CA ALA A 59 -17.08 36.48 11.02
C ALA A 59 -16.08 35.35 10.77
N SER A 60 -16.58 34.30 10.10
CA SER A 60 -15.81 33.35 9.30
C SER A 60 -14.88 32.40 10.05
N ALA A 61 -15.49 31.36 10.63
CA ALA A 61 -14.90 30.04 10.49
C ALA A 61 -14.78 29.76 8.99
N VAL A 62 -13.61 30.00 8.40
CA VAL A 62 -13.22 29.24 7.22
C VAL A 62 -12.92 27.85 7.77
N ALA A 63 -13.98 27.07 7.96
CA ALA A 63 -13.85 25.65 7.71
C ALA A 63 -13.37 25.61 6.27
N LEU A 64 -12.05 25.47 6.08
CA LEU A 64 -11.53 24.88 4.87
C LEU A 64 -12.32 23.59 4.79
N THR A 65 -13.28 23.60 3.88
CA THR A 65 -13.67 22.40 3.19
C THR A 65 -12.36 21.70 2.89
N ALA A 66 -12.01 20.69 3.69
CA ALA A 66 -11.30 19.54 3.18
C ALA A 66 -12.26 18.94 2.14
N CYS A 67 -12.44 19.66 1.03
CA CYS A 67 -12.61 19.05 -0.26
C CYS A 67 -11.29 18.34 -0.40
N ASP A 68 -11.33 17.07 -0.06
CA ASP A 68 -10.28 16.11 -0.20
C ASP A 68 -9.53 16.39 -1.51
N SER A 69 -8.42 17.13 -1.41
CA SER A 69 -7.59 17.45 -2.57
C SER A 69 -6.85 16.21 -3.06
N GLU A 70 -7.01 15.11 -2.32
CA GLU A 70 -6.40 13.82 -2.55
C GLU A 70 -7.13 13.02 -3.63
N GLN A 71 -8.43 13.20 -3.76
CA GLN A 71 -9.20 12.61 -4.87
C GLN A 71 -9.26 13.46 -6.16
N ILE A 72 -8.81 14.73 -6.17
CA ILE A 72 -8.91 15.57 -7.37
C ILE A 72 -8.05 14.98 -8.50
N GLY A 73 -8.71 14.42 -9.51
CA GLY A 73 -8.06 13.81 -10.68
C GLY A 73 -7.59 12.36 -10.48
N ALA A 74 -7.79 11.78 -9.30
CA ALA A 74 -7.57 10.36 -9.04
C ALA A 74 -8.74 9.52 -9.57
N ALA A 75 -8.43 8.35 -10.12
CA ALA A 75 -9.40 7.30 -10.38
C ALA A 75 -9.49 6.33 -9.20
N VAL A 76 -8.36 6.07 -8.53
CA VAL A 76 -8.28 5.42 -7.22
C VAL A 76 -7.09 5.98 -6.44
N VAL A 77 -7.21 6.00 -5.11
CA VAL A 77 -6.11 6.25 -4.16
C VAL A 77 -5.91 4.99 -3.31
N ILE A 78 -4.67 4.57 -3.11
CA ILE A 78 -4.27 3.36 -2.37
C ILE A 78 -3.06 3.74 -1.52
N ASP A 79 -3.18 3.65 -0.20
CA ASP A 79 -2.16 4.09 0.78
C ASP A 79 -1.63 5.53 0.54
N GLY A 80 -2.53 6.42 0.10
CA GLY A 80 -2.20 7.81 -0.26
C GLY A 80 -1.55 7.99 -1.65
N ASP A 81 -1.14 6.91 -2.31
CA ASP A 81 -0.67 6.93 -3.69
C ASP A 81 -1.84 6.95 -4.66
N ARG A 82 -1.68 7.72 -5.76
CA ARG A 82 -2.78 8.01 -6.67
C ARG A 82 -2.56 7.36 -8.02
N PHE A 83 -3.56 6.61 -8.46
CA PHE A 83 -3.73 6.23 -9.86
C PHE A 83 -4.70 7.19 -10.52
N THR A 84 -4.22 8.00 -11.46
CA THR A 84 -5.01 9.12 -11.98
C THR A 84 -6.02 8.70 -13.03
N VAL A 85 -6.98 9.59 -13.29
CA VAL A 85 -7.92 9.45 -14.42
C VAL A 85 -7.19 9.44 -15.77
N GLU A 86 -6.02 10.08 -15.87
CA GLU A 86 -5.17 10.02 -17.06
C GLU A 86 -4.50 8.65 -17.19
N ASP A 87 -3.98 8.08 -16.09
CA ASP A 87 -3.39 6.74 -16.08
C ASP A 87 -4.40 5.67 -16.50
N LEU A 88 -5.61 5.72 -15.94
CA LEU A 88 -6.70 4.82 -16.33
C LEU A 88 -7.02 4.92 -17.83
N GLN A 89 -7.15 6.15 -18.35
CA GLN A 89 -7.43 6.37 -19.77
C GLN A 89 -6.29 5.86 -20.65
N ASN A 90 -5.04 6.00 -20.21
CA ASN A 90 -3.89 5.50 -20.93
C ASN A 90 -3.88 3.97 -21.00
N GLU A 91 -4.19 3.28 -19.91
CA GLU A 91 -4.29 1.81 -19.89
C GLU A 91 -5.44 1.30 -20.77
N VAL A 92 -6.61 1.93 -20.66
CA VAL A 92 -7.75 1.61 -21.53
C VAL A 92 -7.40 1.81 -23.00
N ALA A 93 -6.82 2.96 -23.35
CA ALA A 93 -6.44 3.25 -24.73
C ALA A 93 -5.36 2.31 -25.27
N ARG A 94 -4.50 1.73 -24.40
CA ARG A 94 -3.55 0.68 -24.81
C ARG A 94 -4.28 -0.61 -25.18
N ALA A 95 -5.25 -1.03 -24.37
CA ALA A 95 -6.05 -2.21 -24.68
C ALA A 95 -6.90 -2.03 -25.95
N GLU A 96 -7.48 -0.84 -26.16
CA GLU A 96 -8.26 -0.53 -27.36
C GLU A 96 -7.46 -0.60 -28.67
N ARG A 97 -6.13 -0.47 -28.61
CA ARG A 97 -5.26 -0.58 -29.79
C ARG A 97 -4.88 -2.01 -30.13
N LEU A 98 -5.23 -2.99 -29.29
CA LEU A 98 -4.94 -4.38 -29.55
C LEU A 98 -5.82 -4.91 -30.68
N GLU A 99 -5.20 -5.62 -31.62
CA GLU A 99 -5.93 -6.25 -32.72
C GLU A 99 -6.86 -7.34 -32.17
N GLY A 100 -8.17 -7.18 -32.40
CA GLY A 100 -9.18 -8.12 -31.91
C GLY A 100 -9.80 -7.77 -30.55
N PHE A 101 -9.44 -6.63 -29.94
CA PHE A 101 -10.18 -6.11 -28.80
C PHE A 101 -11.59 -5.67 -29.22
N ASP A 102 -12.59 -6.08 -28.43
CA ASP A 102 -13.98 -5.68 -28.59
C ASP A 102 -14.52 -5.14 -27.27
N VAL A 103 -14.74 -3.82 -27.24
CA VAL A 103 -15.25 -3.14 -26.04
C VAL A 103 -16.68 -3.57 -25.68
N GLU A 104 -17.50 -3.96 -26.66
CA GLU A 104 -18.86 -4.43 -26.38
C GLU A 104 -18.82 -5.82 -25.74
N ALA A 105 -17.94 -6.70 -26.22
CA ALA A 105 -17.67 -7.99 -25.58
C ALA A 105 -17.14 -7.83 -24.15
N ALA A 106 -16.40 -6.75 -23.88
CA ALA A 106 -15.94 -6.36 -22.55
C ALA A 106 -17.03 -5.69 -21.67
N GLY A 107 -18.31 -5.69 -22.09
CA GLY A 107 -19.42 -5.10 -21.33
C GLY A 107 -19.59 -3.59 -21.52
N GLY A 108 -18.92 -3.00 -22.51
CA GLY A 108 -18.92 -1.57 -22.81
C GLY A 108 -17.84 -0.81 -22.06
N MET A 109 -17.54 0.40 -22.55
CA MET A 109 -16.44 1.23 -22.03
C MET A 109 -16.48 1.46 -20.50
N PRO A 110 -17.64 1.78 -19.88
CA PRO A 110 -17.69 1.96 -18.43
C PRO A 110 -17.36 0.67 -17.63
N ALA A 111 -17.79 -0.49 -18.13
CA ALA A 111 -17.48 -1.76 -17.49
C ALA A 111 -15.99 -2.09 -17.64
N PHE A 112 -15.44 -1.90 -18.83
CA PHE A 112 -14.03 -2.13 -19.08
C PHE A 112 -13.12 -1.20 -18.24
N GLN A 113 -13.49 0.07 -18.07
CA GLN A 113 -12.79 0.98 -17.16
C GLN A 113 -12.74 0.46 -15.72
N ARG A 114 -13.86 -0.07 -15.20
CA ARG A 114 -13.89 -0.72 -13.88
C ARG A 114 -13.02 -1.96 -13.86
N THR A 115 -13.04 -2.79 -14.90
CA THR A 115 -12.16 -3.96 -14.98
C THR A 115 -10.68 -3.59 -14.92
N VAL A 116 -10.27 -2.53 -15.61
CA VAL A 116 -8.88 -2.04 -15.54
C VAL A 116 -8.54 -1.52 -14.15
N LEU A 117 -9.44 -0.76 -13.50
CA LEU A 117 -9.25 -0.32 -12.12
C LEU A 117 -9.17 -1.50 -11.14
N THR A 118 -10.08 -2.47 -11.22
CA THR A 118 -10.07 -3.66 -10.39
C THR A 118 -8.74 -4.39 -10.48
N ARG A 119 -8.24 -4.63 -11.70
CA ARG A 119 -6.94 -5.29 -11.91
C ARG A 119 -5.79 -4.50 -11.31
N HIS A 120 -5.80 -3.18 -11.45
CA HIS A 120 -4.76 -2.34 -10.86
C HIS A 120 -4.78 -2.40 -9.33
N ILE A 121 -5.95 -2.24 -8.71
CA ILE A 121 -6.10 -2.31 -7.24
C ILE A 121 -5.67 -3.68 -6.72
N GLN A 122 -6.14 -4.76 -7.35
CA GLN A 122 -5.74 -6.12 -6.98
C GLN A 122 -4.22 -6.28 -7.03
N HIS A 123 -3.58 -5.82 -8.10
CA HIS A 123 -2.13 -5.89 -8.24
C HIS A 123 -1.40 -5.18 -7.10
N GLU A 124 -1.81 -3.95 -6.74
CA GLU A 124 -1.19 -3.23 -5.62
C GLU A 124 -1.39 -3.96 -4.28
N ILE A 125 -2.55 -4.59 -4.06
CA ILE A 125 -2.81 -5.40 -2.86
C ILE A 125 -1.89 -6.64 -2.85
N PHE A 126 -1.73 -7.33 -3.98
CA PHE A 126 -0.81 -8.47 -4.07
C PHE A 126 0.64 -8.06 -3.85
N VAL A 127 1.07 -6.91 -4.38
CA VAL A 127 2.40 -6.37 -4.14
C VAL A 127 2.60 -6.11 -2.65
N ARG A 128 1.64 -5.47 -1.96
CA ARG A 128 1.73 -5.25 -0.51
C ARG A 128 1.75 -6.57 0.27
N LEU A 129 0.96 -7.57 -0.14
CA LEU A 129 0.99 -8.90 0.49
C LEU A 129 2.40 -9.52 0.37
N ALA A 130 3.00 -9.43 -0.81
CA ALA A 130 4.36 -9.92 -1.03
C ALA A 130 5.39 -9.18 -0.15
N GLU A 131 5.25 -7.86 -0.01
CA GLU A 131 6.12 -7.07 0.88
C GLU A 131 5.96 -7.44 2.36
N ASP A 132 4.73 -7.67 2.83
CA ASP A 132 4.44 -7.98 4.24
C ASP A 132 4.92 -9.36 4.67
N GLU A 133 4.85 -10.31 3.74
CA GLU A 133 5.23 -11.71 3.96
C GLU A 133 6.66 -12.01 3.47
N ASP A 134 7.42 -10.98 3.07
CA ASP A 134 8.78 -11.11 2.50
C ASP A 134 8.85 -12.11 1.31
N LEU A 135 7.79 -12.16 0.48
CA LEU A 135 7.71 -13.01 -0.71
C LEU A 135 8.38 -12.32 -1.91
N GLU A 136 9.28 -13.04 -2.57
CA GLU A 136 9.99 -12.53 -3.75
C GLU A 136 9.51 -13.27 -5.01
N VAL A 137 9.02 -12.52 -6.00
CA VAL A 137 8.77 -13.03 -7.37
C VAL A 137 9.70 -12.32 -8.34
N SER A 138 10.55 -13.07 -9.01
CA SER A 138 11.51 -12.51 -9.97
C SER A 138 10.92 -12.38 -11.38
N GLU A 139 11.48 -11.46 -12.17
CA GLU A 139 11.14 -11.33 -13.60
C GLU A 139 11.36 -12.63 -14.38
N ALA A 140 12.36 -13.43 -13.99
CA ALA A 140 12.64 -14.71 -14.63
C ALA A 140 11.53 -15.74 -14.36
N GLU A 141 10.97 -15.77 -13.15
CA GLU A 141 9.84 -16.65 -12.81
C GLU A 141 8.56 -16.23 -13.56
N ILE A 142 8.34 -14.93 -13.72
CA ILE A 142 7.23 -14.40 -14.54
C ILE A 142 7.42 -14.82 -16.01
N ASP A 143 8.63 -14.67 -16.55
CA ASP A 143 8.94 -15.08 -17.93
C ASP A 143 8.75 -16.60 -18.12
N ASP A 144 9.26 -17.43 -17.21
CA ASP A 144 9.13 -18.88 -17.27
C ASP A 144 7.64 -19.31 -17.20
N ALA A 145 6.85 -18.67 -16.33
CA ALA A 145 5.41 -18.92 -16.23
C ALA A 145 4.66 -18.51 -17.51
N ILE A 146 5.02 -17.38 -18.11
CA ILE A 146 4.43 -16.93 -19.38
C ILE A 146 4.79 -17.89 -20.53
N ASP A 147 6.03 -18.38 -20.57
CA ASP A 147 6.47 -19.36 -21.55
C ASP A 147 5.68 -20.68 -21.41
N GLU A 148 5.42 -21.12 -20.18
CA GLU A 148 4.58 -22.30 -19.92
C GLU A 148 3.13 -22.09 -20.39
N ILE A 149 2.54 -20.93 -20.09
CA ILE A 149 1.18 -20.59 -20.56
C ILE A 149 1.16 -20.53 -22.10
N SER A 150 2.16 -19.89 -22.70
CA SER A 150 2.28 -19.74 -24.16
C SER A 150 2.43 -21.09 -24.86
N ALA A 151 3.15 -22.05 -24.26
CA ALA A 151 3.31 -23.39 -24.83
C ALA A 151 1.99 -24.15 -25.02
N GLN A 152 0.93 -23.77 -24.27
CA GLN A 152 -0.40 -24.35 -24.40
C GLN A 152 -1.26 -23.67 -25.48
N ALA A 153 -0.83 -22.51 -25.96
CA ALA A 153 -1.54 -21.77 -26.99
C ALA A 153 -1.15 -22.25 -28.41
N PRO A 154 -2.08 -22.21 -29.39
CA PRO A 154 -1.76 -22.54 -30.76
C PRO A 154 -0.61 -21.70 -31.31
N GLY A 155 0.53 -22.35 -31.59
CA GLY A 155 1.71 -21.68 -32.13
C GLY A 155 2.51 -20.82 -31.14
N GLY A 156 2.22 -20.89 -29.84
CA GLY A 156 2.93 -20.11 -28.83
C GLY A 156 2.50 -18.65 -28.72
N ASP A 157 1.48 -18.23 -29.45
CA ASP A 157 1.05 -16.83 -29.52
C ASP A 157 -0.18 -16.58 -28.65
N LEU A 158 -0.02 -15.74 -27.62
CA LEU A 158 -1.11 -15.33 -26.72
C LEU A 158 -1.83 -14.06 -27.21
N SER A 159 -1.30 -13.35 -28.20
CA SER A 159 -1.75 -11.99 -28.56
C SER A 159 -3.26 -11.89 -28.79
N THR A 160 -3.84 -12.84 -29.54
CA THR A 160 -5.27 -12.88 -29.85
C THR A 160 -6.12 -13.20 -28.61
N ALA A 161 -5.63 -14.05 -27.71
CA ALA A 161 -6.34 -14.37 -26.48
C ALA A 161 -6.33 -13.18 -25.51
N LEU A 162 -5.17 -12.54 -25.35
CA LEU A 162 -5.02 -11.35 -24.50
C LEU A 162 -5.86 -10.18 -25.02
N ALA A 163 -5.84 -9.92 -26.33
CA ALA A 163 -6.64 -8.87 -26.93
C ALA A 163 -8.14 -9.06 -26.68
N GLN A 164 -8.66 -10.27 -26.89
CA GLN A 164 -10.08 -10.57 -26.64
C GLN A 164 -10.45 -10.45 -25.15
N ALA A 165 -9.52 -10.73 -24.24
CA ALA A 165 -9.71 -10.56 -22.81
C ALA A 165 -9.39 -9.13 -22.30
N GLY A 166 -9.01 -8.21 -23.20
CA GLY A 166 -8.65 -6.84 -22.88
C GLY A 166 -7.41 -6.73 -22.00
N TYR A 167 -6.46 -7.65 -22.12
CA TYR A 167 -5.16 -7.60 -21.46
C TYR A 167 -4.12 -7.01 -22.39
N THR A 168 -3.45 -5.96 -21.92
CA THR A 168 -2.14 -5.58 -22.47
C THR A 168 -1.09 -6.56 -21.97
N GLU A 169 0.05 -6.66 -22.66
CA GLU A 169 1.18 -7.48 -22.20
C GLU A 169 1.57 -7.15 -20.75
N LYS A 170 1.62 -5.86 -20.41
CA LYS A 170 1.93 -5.40 -19.06
C LYS A 170 0.89 -5.88 -18.03
N ALA A 171 -0.40 -5.76 -18.35
CA ALA A 171 -1.46 -6.19 -17.45
C ALA A 171 -1.48 -7.72 -17.29
N PHE A 172 -1.11 -8.47 -18.35
CA PHE A 172 -0.97 -9.91 -18.29
C PHE A 172 0.20 -10.32 -17.40
N ARG A 173 1.39 -9.71 -17.57
CA ARG A 173 2.55 -9.93 -16.70
C ARG A 173 2.25 -9.65 -15.23
N ALA A 174 1.55 -8.55 -14.93
CA ALA A 174 1.10 -8.23 -13.57
C ALA A 174 0.21 -9.34 -12.99
N GLY A 175 -0.79 -9.81 -13.75
CA GLY A 175 -1.64 -10.91 -13.30
C GLY A 175 -0.90 -12.24 -13.11
N VAL A 176 0.15 -12.51 -13.90
CA VAL A 176 1.04 -13.66 -13.67
C VAL A 176 1.83 -13.50 -12.38
N ALA A 177 2.37 -12.30 -12.11
CA ALA A 177 3.05 -12.00 -10.86
C ALA A 177 2.11 -12.21 -9.65
N ASP A 178 0.88 -11.71 -9.71
CA ASP A 178 -0.14 -11.89 -8.67
C ASP A 178 -0.43 -13.37 -8.42
N GLN A 179 -0.52 -14.18 -9.49
CA GLN A 179 -0.70 -15.63 -9.37
C GLN A 179 0.50 -16.31 -8.71
N LEU A 180 1.73 -15.88 -8.99
CA LEU A 180 2.94 -16.41 -8.36
C LEU A 180 2.98 -16.04 -6.87
N ILE A 181 2.67 -14.78 -6.52
CA ILE A 181 2.56 -14.33 -5.13
C ILE A 181 1.53 -15.17 -4.37
N ALA A 182 0.35 -15.38 -4.95
CA ALA A 182 -0.71 -16.20 -4.36
C ALA A 182 -0.24 -17.65 -4.10
N GLN A 183 0.50 -18.23 -5.04
CA GLN A 183 1.05 -19.58 -4.89
C GLN A 183 2.09 -19.64 -3.77
N SER A 184 3.07 -18.73 -3.77
CA SER A 184 4.08 -18.65 -2.72
C SER A 184 3.46 -18.47 -1.34
N TYR A 185 2.49 -17.57 -1.21
CA TYR A 185 1.76 -17.37 0.04
C TYR A 185 1.06 -18.65 0.53
N SER A 186 0.33 -19.34 -0.35
CA SER A 186 -0.33 -20.60 -0.02
C SER A 186 0.65 -21.72 0.35
N GLU A 187 1.82 -21.77 -0.30
CA GLU A 187 2.86 -22.77 -0.01
C GLU A 187 3.51 -22.55 1.37
N GLU A 188 3.77 -21.30 1.75
CA GLU A 188 4.42 -20.97 3.02
C GLU A 188 3.47 -21.07 4.22
N THR A 189 2.23 -20.63 4.04
CA THR A 189 1.24 -20.54 5.13
C THR A 189 0.32 -21.77 5.22
N GLY A 190 0.15 -22.49 4.12
CA GLY A 190 -0.89 -23.51 3.98
C GLY A 190 -2.30 -22.94 3.82
N ALA A 191 -2.44 -21.63 3.56
CA ALA A 191 -3.72 -20.99 3.33
C ALA A 191 -4.40 -21.53 2.06
N ASP A 192 -5.70 -21.84 2.18
CA ASP A 192 -6.52 -22.11 1.02
C ASP A 192 -7.00 -20.81 0.36
N THR A 193 -7.70 -20.93 -0.76
CA THR A 193 -8.19 -19.79 -1.53
C THR A 193 -9.11 -18.87 -0.73
N ALA A 194 -9.91 -19.41 0.21
CA ALA A 194 -10.82 -18.58 0.99
C ALA A 194 -10.05 -17.73 2.01
N ALA A 195 -9.06 -18.33 2.68
CA ALA A 195 -8.18 -17.62 3.59
C ALA A 195 -7.34 -16.54 2.88
N LEU A 196 -6.82 -16.83 1.68
CA LEU A 196 -6.11 -15.82 0.88
C LEU A 196 -7.04 -14.64 0.51
N THR A 197 -8.27 -14.92 0.06
CA THR A 197 -9.22 -13.85 -0.27
C THR A 197 -9.54 -12.96 0.94
N GLU A 198 -9.70 -13.55 2.13
CA GLU A 198 -9.93 -12.79 3.39
C GLU A 198 -8.73 -11.88 3.69
N VAL A 199 -7.50 -12.39 3.58
CA VAL A 199 -6.28 -11.60 3.79
C VAL A 199 -6.15 -10.44 2.79
N LEU A 200 -6.45 -10.68 1.51
CA LEU A 200 -6.40 -9.63 0.49
C LEU A 200 -7.49 -8.57 0.73
N ALA A 201 -8.67 -8.96 1.21
CA ALA A 201 -9.74 -8.04 1.54
C ALA A 201 -9.35 -7.15 2.73
N ASP A 202 -8.84 -7.76 3.81
CA ASP A 202 -8.33 -7.06 4.99
C ASP A 202 -7.21 -6.07 4.61
N LEU A 203 -6.32 -6.47 3.69
CA LEU A 203 -5.23 -5.63 3.22
C LEU A 203 -5.74 -4.46 2.36
N GLY A 204 -6.75 -4.67 1.53
CA GLY A 204 -7.43 -3.59 0.81
C GLY A 204 -8.05 -2.55 1.75
N ASP A 205 -8.60 -2.99 2.88
CA ASP A 205 -9.12 -2.12 3.94
C ASP A 205 -7.99 -1.37 4.68
N GLU A 206 -6.88 -2.05 5.00
CA GLU A 206 -5.70 -1.43 5.63
C GLU A 206 -5.08 -0.35 4.74
N LEU A 207 -4.97 -0.62 3.44
CA LEU A 207 -4.44 0.30 2.44
C LEU A 207 -5.39 1.49 2.17
N GLY A 208 -6.63 1.45 2.67
CA GLY A 208 -7.59 2.53 2.49
C GLY A 208 -7.91 2.79 1.02
N VAL A 209 -8.29 1.76 0.27
CA VAL A 209 -8.63 1.89 -1.15
C VAL A 209 -9.83 2.84 -1.35
N GLU A 210 -9.56 4.00 -1.95
CA GLU A 210 -10.56 5.02 -2.24
C GLU A 210 -10.77 5.17 -3.75
N VAL A 211 -11.82 4.52 -4.27
CA VAL A 211 -12.20 4.63 -5.69
C VAL A 211 -13.02 5.90 -5.92
N ASN A 212 -12.71 6.62 -7.00
CA ASN A 212 -13.48 7.78 -7.40
C ASN A 212 -14.94 7.38 -7.69
N PRO A 213 -15.96 8.04 -7.06
CA PRO A 213 -17.37 7.66 -7.18
C PRO A 213 -17.92 7.60 -8.61
N ARG A 214 -17.24 8.26 -9.57
CA ARG A 214 -17.58 8.15 -11.00
C ARG A 214 -17.44 6.72 -11.52
N TYR A 215 -16.47 5.96 -11.04
CA TYR A 215 -16.18 4.61 -11.52
C TYR A 215 -16.89 3.55 -10.69
N GLY A 216 -17.11 3.80 -9.40
CA GLY A 216 -17.83 2.88 -8.53
C GLY A 216 -17.31 2.88 -7.11
N THR A 217 -17.54 1.76 -6.42
CA THR A 217 -17.07 1.48 -5.07
C THR A 217 -16.22 0.22 -5.08
N TRP A 218 -15.15 0.21 -4.29
CA TRP A 218 -14.41 -1.01 -3.98
C TRP A 218 -15.21 -1.87 -2.98
N GLY A 219 -15.23 -3.18 -3.18
CA GLY A 219 -15.97 -4.14 -2.35
C GLY A 219 -15.10 -5.28 -1.82
N GLU A 220 -15.62 -6.00 -0.82
CA GLU A 220 -14.99 -7.17 -0.18
C GLU A 220 -14.80 -8.36 -1.15
N ASP A 221 -15.47 -8.34 -2.30
CA ASP A 221 -15.27 -9.27 -3.40
C ASP A 221 -14.03 -8.95 -4.27
N LEU A 222 -13.18 -8.03 -3.79
CA LEU A 222 -11.97 -7.54 -4.45
C LEU A 222 -12.27 -6.94 -5.82
N SER A 223 -13.39 -6.22 -5.96
CA SER A 223 -13.80 -5.64 -7.24
C SER A 223 -14.36 -4.23 -7.15
N VAL A 224 -14.20 -3.46 -8.22
CA VAL A 224 -14.90 -2.19 -8.41
C VAL A 224 -16.26 -2.45 -9.01
N SER A 225 -17.30 -2.23 -8.22
CA SER A 225 -18.70 -2.35 -8.64
C SER A 225 -19.30 -0.98 -8.94
N ALA A 226 -20.22 -0.93 -9.90
CA ALA A 226 -20.96 0.31 -10.16
C ALA A 226 -21.75 0.72 -8.90
N ASP A 227 -21.79 2.02 -8.60
CA ASP A 227 -22.58 2.56 -7.50
C ASP A 227 -24.07 2.45 -7.85
N THR A 228 -24.62 1.25 -7.69
CA THR A 228 -26.05 0.98 -7.64
C THR A 228 -26.34 0.70 -6.19
N GLY A 229 -26.35 1.76 -5.37
CA GLY A 229 -26.45 1.71 -3.91
C GLY A 229 -27.11 0.43 -3.39
N SER A 230 -26.30 -0.38 -2.69
CA SER A 230 -26.63 -1.66 -2.06
C SER A 230 -28.01 -2.23 -2.43
N ILE A 231 -28.06 -3.06 -3.48
CA ILE A 231 -29.15 -4.02 -3.63
C ILE A 231 -28.50 -5.39 -3.55
N SER A 232 -28.33 -5.92 -2.34
CA SER A 232 -28.58 -7.34 -2.01
C SER A 232 -28.18 -7.68 -0.58
N GLU A 233 -29.10 -7.49 0.36
CA GLU A 233 -29.32 -8.45 1.45
C GLU A 233 -30.74 -8.98 1.29
N PRO A 234 -30.95 -10.22 0.78
CA PRO A 234 -32.23 -10.87 1.00
C PRO A 234 -32.26 -11.30 2.46
N ALA A 235 -33.03 -10.58 3.28
CA ALA A 235 -33.40 -11.04 4.61
C ALA A 235 -33.99 -12.45 4.48
N SER A 236 -33.29 -13.44 5.03
CA SER A 236 -33.79 -14.80 5.21
C SER A 236 -34.13 -15.03 6.68
#